data_AF-A0A2X0KTG3-F1
#
_entry.id   AF-A0A2X0KTG3-F1
#
_cell.length_a   1.000
_cell.length_b   1.000
_cell.length_c   1.000
_cell.angle_alpha   90.00
_cell.angle_beta   90.00
_cell.angle_gamma   90.00
#
_symmetry.space_group_name_H-M   'P 1'
#
loop_
_entity.id
_entity.type
_entity.pdbx_description
1 polymer ?
#
loop_
_entity_poly.entity_id
_entity_poly.type
_entity_poly.pdbx_seq_one_letter_code
_entity_poly.pdbx_strand_id
1 'polypeptide(L)'
;MSSDKREVWAKAATDEFNSMRDDFKVFTIEDRSTVPAGATIVTSKFVWKTKRNALGEVTGHKARLVAQGNRQRDGIDFNETFAPVARFSSIRSLLALAAANGLHVHQADIDKAYL
;
A
#
# COMPACT_ATOMS: atom_id res chain seq x y z
N MET A 1 5.74 -23.09 10.84
CA MET A 1 5.54 -22.84 9.39
C MET A 1 6.29 -23.95 8.66
N SER A 2 5.60 -24.77 7.86
CA SER A 2 6.28 -25.82 7.07
C SER A 2 7.32 -25.20 6.13
N SER A 3 8.47 -25.87 6.02
CA SER A 3 9.72 -25.42 5.38
C SER A 3 9.55 -25.04 3.91
N ASP A 4 8.63 -25.69 3.20
CA ASP A 4 8.65 -25.76 1.72
C ASP A 4 8.27 -24.47 0.99
N LYS A 5 7.73 -23.46 1.70
CA LYS A 5 7.34 -22.18 1.09
C LYS A 5 8.04 -20.97 1.70
N ARG A 6 8.99 -21.18 2.62
CA ARG A 6 9.69 -20.09 3.31
C ARG A 6 10.43 -19.19 2.34
N GLU A 7 11.15 -19.77 1.38
CA GLU A 7 11.92 -19.02 0.38
C GLU A 7 11.03 -18.17 -0.52
N VAL A 8 9.89 -18.72 -0.96
CA VAL A 8 8.93 -18.01 -1.80
C VAL A 8 8.38 -16.77 -1.09
N TRP A 9 8.04 -16.90 0.19
CA TRP A 9 7.56 -15.77 0.99
C TRP A 9 8.67 -14.76 1.33
N ALA A 10 9.89 -15.23 1.58
CA ALA A 10 11.04 -14.36 1.81
C ALA A 10 11.35 -13.53 0.56
N LYS A 11 11.36 -14.17 -0.61
CA LYS A 11 11.52 -13.48 -1.90
C LYS A 11 10.44 -12.43 -2.11
N ALA A 12 9.16 -12.79 -1.90
CA ALA A 12 8.07 -11.83 -2.05
C ALA A 12 8.19 -10.61 -1.11
N ALA A 13 8.68 -10.81 0.12
CA ALA A 13 8.92 -9.72 1.07
C ALA A 13 10.10 -8.82 0.65
N THR A 14 11.19 -9.43 0.16
CA THR A 14 12.35 -8.70 -0.37
C THR A 14 11.99 -7.89 -1.61
N ASP A 15 11.26 -8.49 -2.56
CA ASP A 15 10.81 -7.81 -3.79
C ASP A 15 9.92 -6.60 -3.45
N GLU A 16 9.02 -6.74 -2.47
CA GLU A 16 8.18 -5.63 -2.00
C GLU A 16 9.02 -4.49 -1.42
N PHE A 17 9.92 -4.80 -0.47
CA PHE A 17 10.76 -3.80 0.19
C PHE A 17 11.68 -3.08 -0.81
N ASN A 18 12.32 -3.82 -1.71
CA ASN A 18 13.18 -3.25 -2.74
C ASN A 18 12.38 -2.36 -3.69
N SER A 19 11.17 -2.76 -4.12
CA SER A 19 10.36 -1.89 -4.98
C SER A 19 9.96 -0.59 -4.30
N MET A 20 9.67 -0.61 -3.00
CA MET A 20 9.39 0.60 -2.23
C MET A 20 10.62 1.52 -2.11
N ARG A 21 11.81 0.93 -1.95
CA ARG A 21 13.08 1.68 -1.80
C ARG A 21 13.60 2.22 -3.13
N ASP A 22 13.66 1.38 -4.16
CA ASP A 22 14.44 1.62 -5.37
C ASP A 22 13.57 2.13 -6.53
N ASP A 23 12.42 1.49 -6.75
CA ASP A 23 11.52 1.84 -7.87
C ASP A 23 10.68 3.06 -7.54
N PHE A 24 9.96 3.01 -6.40
CA PHE A 24 8.99 4.05 -6.02
C PHE A 24 9.56 5.09 -5.06
N LYS A 25 10.67 4.78 -4.37
CA LYS A 25 11.37 5.68 -3.43
C LYS A 25 10.43 6.31 -2.40
N VAL A 26 9.57 5.51 -1.78
CA VAL A 26 8.48 5.98 -0.90
C VAL A 26 8.93 6.29 0.53
N PHE A 27 10.18 6.01 0.88
CA PHE A 27 10.75 6.33 2.21
C PHE A 27 12.26 6.62 2.11
N THR A 28 12.79 7.31 3.12
CA THR A 28 14.24 7.44 3.36
C THR A 28 14.66 6.60 4.56
N ILE A 29 15.93 6.18 4.59
CA ILE A 29 16.50 5.44 5.72
C ILE A 29 17.30 6.44 6.54
N GLU A 30 16.83 6.70 7.76
CA GLU A 30 17.47 7.59 8.71
C GLU A 30 18.10 6.79 9.86
N ASP A 31 19.16 7.33 10.46
CA ASP A 31 19.77 6.73 11.65
C ASP A 31 18.83 6.85 12.86
N ARG A 32 18.76 5.82 13.71
CA ARG A 32 17.88 5.81 14.87
C ARG A 32 18.18 6.94 15.87
N SER A 33 19.40 7.43 15.92
CA SER A 33 19.82 8.55 16.76
C SER A 33 19.18 9.89 16.36
N THR A 34 18.65 10.02 15.15
CA THR A 34 17.96 11.25 14.70
C THR A 34 16.53 11.33 15.22
N VAL A 35 15.99 10.25 15.77
CA VAL A 35 14.63 10.21 16.32
C VAL A 35 14.56 11.10 17.58
N PRO A 36 13.63 12.06 17.65
CA PRO A 36 13.48 12.94 18.81
C PRO A 36 13.28 12.16 20.11
N ALA A 37 13.89 12.64 21.19
CA ALA A 37 13.73 12.04 22.51
C ALA A 37 12.25 12.02 22.93
N GLY A 38 11.77 10.86 23.38
CA GLY A 38 10.37 10.66 23.76
C GLY A 38 9.40 10.36 22.61
N ALA A 39 9.86 10.37 21.35
CA ALA A 39 9.03 9.98 20.22
C ALA A 39 8.77 8.46 20.22
N THR A 40 7.54 8.08 19.88
CA THR A 40 7.16 6.67 19.70
C THR A 40 7.36 6.26 18.24
N ILE A 41 8.24 5.29 18.00
CA ILE A 41 8.46 4.75 16.66
C ILE A 41 7.32 3.79 16.32
N VAL A 42 6.58 4.10 15.24
CA VAL A 42 5.58 3.19 14.68
C VAL A 42 6.29 2.05 13.97
N THR A 43 6.06 0.83 14.42
CA THR A 43 6.63 -0.37 13.80
C THR A 43 5.85 -0.78 12.56
N SER A 44 6.49 -1.55 11.68
CA SER A 44 5.86 -2.13 10.49
C SER A 44 5.81 -3.64 10.60
N LYS A 45 4.86 -4.26 9.88
CA LYS A 45 4.78 -5.70 9.72
C LYS A 45 4.51 -6.05 8.28
N PHE A 46 4.92 -7.24 7.87
CA PHE A 46 4.47 -7.80 6.61
C PHE A 46 3.07 -8.40 6.76
N VAL A 47 2.29 -8.31 5.68
CA VAL A 47 1.01 -8.99 5.52
C VAL A 47 1.11 -9.88 4.28
N TRP A 48 0.89 -11.18 4.47
CA TRP A 48 1.05 -12.19 3.43
C TRP A 48 -0.30 -12.67 2.93
N LYS A 49 -0.44 -12.81 1.61
CA LYS A 49 -1.65 -13.32 0.98
C LYS A 49 -1.31 -14.19 -0.22
N THR A 50 -1.84 -15.42 -0.24
CA THR A 50 -1.81 -16.27 -1.43
C THR A 50 -2.88 -15.76 -2.38
N LYS A 51 -2.49 -15.33 -3.58
CA LYS A 51 -3.41 -14.99 -4.66
C LYS A 51 -3.90 -16.27 -5.33
N ARG A 52 -5.20 -16.33 -5.62
CA ARG A 52 -5.85 -17.42 -6.35
C ARG A 52 -6.70 -16.87 -7.48
N ASN A 53 -6.84 -17.61 -8.57
CA ASN A 53 -7.77 -17.27 -9.66
C ASN A 53 -9.20 -17.71 -9.33
N ALA A 54 -10.14 -17.47 -10.24
CA ALA A 54 -11.54 -17.87 -10.10
C ALA A 54 -11.73 -19.39 -9.97
N LEU A 55 -10.78 -20.19 -10.47
CA LEU A 55 -10.75 -21.65 -10.36
C LEU A 55 -10.11 -22.13 -9.04
N GLY A 56 -9.63 -21.22 -8.19
CA GLY A 56 -8.99 -21.53 -6.91
C GLY A 56 -7.49 -21.88 -7.00
N GLU A 57 -6.91 -21.86 -8.18
CA GLU A 57 -5.50 -22.16 -8.42
C GLU A 57 -4.60 -21.02 -7.93
N VAL A 58 -3.44 -21.35 -7.37
CA VAL A 58 -2.51 -20.34 -6.83
C VAL A 58 -1.84 -19.59 -7.99
N THR A 59 -2.10 -18.29 -8.07
CA THR A 59 -1.50 -17.40 -9.08
C THR A 59 -0.29 -16.64 -8.55
N GLY A 60 -0.07 -16.64 -7.24
CA GLY A 60 1.14 -16.06 -6.67
C GLY A 60 1.09 -15.84 -5.16
N HIS A 61 2.21 -15.37 -4.63
CA HIS A 61 2.40 -15.05 -3.22
C HIS A 61 2.65 -13.55 -3.09
N LYS A 62 1.76 -12.83 -2.41
CA LYS A 62 1.88 -11.38 -2.20
C LYS A 62 2.30 -11.09 -0.76
N ALA A 63 3.38 -10.34 -0.59
CA ALA A 63 3.74 -9.69 0.66
C ALA A 63 3.46 -8.19 0.54
N ARG A 64 3.05 -7.55 1.64
CA ARG A 64 2.91 -6.08 1.74
C ARG A 64 3.52 -5.63 3.04
N LEU A 65 4.35 -4.59 3.01
CA LEU A 65 4.86 -3.95 4.23
C LEU A 65 3.85 -2.90 4.68
N VAL A 66 3.37 -2.99 5.91
CA VAL A 66 2.32 -2.11 6.43
C VAL A 66 2.75 -1.53 7.78
N ALA A 67 2.68 -0.22 7.92
CA ALA A 67 2.86 0.46 9.19
C ALA A 67 1.73 0.06 10.16
N GLN A 68 2.07 -0.17 11.43
CA GLN A 68 1.11 -0.55 12.46
C GLN A 68 0.42 0.70 13.04
N GLY A 69 -0.23 1.47 12.17
CA GLY A 69 -0.93 2.70 12.55
C GLY A 69 -2.05 2.49 13.57
N ASN A 70 -2.55 1.26 13.72
CA ASN A 70 -3.45 0.87 14.81
C ASN A 70 -2.85 1.01 16.23
N ARG A 71 -1.54 1.31 16.32
CA ARG A 71 -0.84 1.65 17.57
C ARG A 71 -0.81 3.14 17.87
N GLN A 72 -1.26 3.97 16.92
CA GLN A 72 -1.34 5.42 17.06
C GLN A 72 -2.72 5.84 17.58
N ARG A 73 -2.77 6.93 18.34
CA ARG A 73 -3.99 7.53 18.88
C ARG A 73 -4.29 8.85 18.17
N ASP A 74 -5.53 9.00 17.73
CA ASP A 74 -6.03 10.25 17.18
C ASP A 74 -5.95 11.39 18.22
N GLY A 75 -5.56 12.57 17.79
CA GLY A 75 -5.34 13.75 18.63
C GLY A 75 -4.10 13.69 19.53
N ILE A 76 -3.30 12.63 19.47
CA ILE A 76 -2.03 12.51 20.21
C ILE A 76 -0.88 12.22 19.26
N ASP A 77 -0.98 11.13 18.50
CA ASP A 77 0.08 10.63 17.63
C ASP A 77 -0.13 11.07 16.17
N PHE A 78 -1.35 11.49 15.81
CA PHE A 78 -1.70 12.14 14.54
C PHE A 78 -2.97 12.98 14.72
N ASN A 79 -3.14 14.00 13.87
CA ASN A 79 -4.31 14.90 13.92
C ASN A 79 -5.22 14.80 12.68
N GLU A 80 -4.75 14.16 11.60
CA GLU A 80 -5.50 14.04 10.35
C GLU A 80 -5.24 12.67 9.71
N THR A 81 -6.30 12.05 9.19
CA THR A 81 -6.20 10.88 8.31
C THR A 81 -6.42 11.33 6.87
N PHE A 82 -5.34 11.59 6.14
CA PHE A 82 -5.46 11.85 4.70
C PHE A 82 -5.50 10.53 3.92
N ALA A 83 -6.67 10.17 3.44
CA ALA A 83 -6.81 9.25 2.32
C ALA A 83 -7.60 9.99 1.23
N PRO A 84 -6.99 10.37 0.09
CA PRO A 84 -7.69 11.06 -0.99
C PRO A 84 -8.59 10.07 -1.74
N VAL A 85 -9.72 9.71 -1.15
CA VAL A 85 -10.71 8.85 -1.80
C VAL A 85 -11.62 9.75 -2.66
N ALA A 86 -11.50 9.61 -3.98
CA ALA A 86 -12.40 10.27 -4.91
C ALA A 86 -13.85 9.84 -4.62
N ARG A 87 -14.75 10.81 -4.47
CA ARG A 87 -16.18 10.52 -4.26
C ARG A 87 -16.78 10.01 -5.56
N PHE A 88 -17.65 9.00 -5.46
CA PHE A 88 -18.37 8.47 -6.62
C PHE A 88 -19.22 9.53 -7.33
N SER A 89 -19.75 10.51 -6.59
CA SER A 89 -20.48 11.64 -7.20
C SER A 89 -19.59 12.44 -8.14
N SER A 90 -18.38 12.78 -7.72
CA SER A 90 -17.39 13.50 -8.54
C SER A 90 -17.00 12.70 -9.79
N ILE A 91 -16.74 11.40 -9.63
CA ILE A 91 -16.41 10.50 -10.76
C ILE A 91 -17.58 10.49 -11.78
N ARG A 92 -18.82 10.30 -11.31
CA ARG A 92 -20.01 10.29 -12.17
C ARG A 92 -20.21 11.63 -12.89
N SER A 93 -20.01 12.75 -12.21
CA SER A 93 -20.10 14.08 -12.83
C SER A 93 -19.08 14.27 -13.94
N LEU A 94 -17.82 13.83 -13.73
CA LEU A 94 -16.78 13.87 -14.77
C LEU A 94 -17.13 13.00 -15.97
N LEU A 95 -17.66 11.78 -15.74
CA LEU A 95 -18.10 10.89 -16.81
C LEU A 95 -19.29 11.47 -17.60
N ALA A 96 -20.26 12.09 -16.90
CA ALA A 96 -21.39 12.75 -17.54
C ALA A 96 -20.94 13.92 -18.42
N LEU A 97 -19.98 14.72 -17.94
CA LEU A 97 -19.38 15.81 -18.70
C LEU A 97 -18.62 15.28 -19.93
N ALA A 98 -17.84 14.21 -19.77
CA ALA A 98 -17.13 13.59 -20.88
C ALA A 98 -18.10 13.10 -21.96
N ALA A 99 -19.18 12.43 -21.56
CA ALA A 99 -20.23 11.98 -22.49
C ALA A 99 -20.92 13.15 -23.21
N ALA A 100 -21.27 14.22 -22.48
CA ALA A 100 -21.93 15.40 -23.05
C ALA A 100 -21.06 16.15 -24.08
N ASN A 101 -19.73 16.09 -23.92
CA ASN A 101 -18.78 16.76 -24.81
C ASN A 101 -18.15 15.82 -25.85
N GLY A 102 -18.59 14.56 -25.94
CA GLY A 102 -18.03 13.57 -26.86
C GLY A 102 -16.56 13.23 -26.58
N LEU A 103 -16.11 13.37 -25.33
CA LEU A 103 -14.74 13.09 -24.92
C LEU A 103 -14.55 11.59 -24.65
N HIS A 104 -13.35 11.10 -24.95
CA HIS A 104 -12.95 9.73 -24.63
C HIS A 104 -12.36 9.64 -23.22
N VAL A 105 -12.74 8.59 -22.47
CA VAL A 105 -12.28 8.37 -21.10
C VAL A 105 -11.30 7.21 -21.08
N HIS A 106 -10.12 7.44 -20.53
CA HIS A 106 -9.13 6.41 -20.24
C HIS A 106 -9.15 6.08 -18.75
N GLN A 107 -9.15 4.79 -18.42
CA GLN A 107 -8.99 4.30 -17.06
C GLN A 107 -7.64 3.60 -16.92
N ALA A 108 -6.93 3.89 -15.84
CA ALA A 108 -5.73 3.17 -15.44
C ALA A 108 -5.93 2.61 -14.02
N ASP A 109 -5.59 1.35 -13.82
CA ASP A 109 -5.46 0.74 -12.51
C ASP A 109 -3.96 0.59 -12.21
N ILE A 110 -3.49 1.21 -11.13
CA ILE A 110 -2.07 1.23 -10.79
C ILE A 110 -1.80 0.11 -9.79
N ASP A 111 -0.97 -0.84 -10.23
CA ASP A 111 -0.46 -1.86 -9.34
C ASP A 111 0.40 -1.25 -8.22
N LYS A 112 0.19 -1.73 -7.00
CA LYS A 112 0.90 -1.28 -5.78
C LYS A 112 0.63 0.17 -5.34
N ALA A 113 -0.56 0.72 -5.65
CA ALA A 113 -0.99 1.97 -5.02
C ALA A 113 -1.07 1.82 -3.48
N TYR A 114 -0.33 2.67 -2.78
CA TYR A 114 -0.43 2.89 -1.33
C TYR A 114 -1.24 4.17 -1.09
N LEU A 115 -2.18 4.12 -0.14
CA LEU A 115 -3.00 5.25 0.31
C LEU A 115 -2.58 5.64 1.73
#